data_AF-A0A1T5FXL8-F1
#
_entry.id   AF-A0A1T5FXL8-F1
#
_cell.length_a   1.000
_cell.length_b   1.000
_cell.length_c   1.000
_cell.angle_alpha   90.00
_cell.angle_beta   90.00
_cell.angle_gamma   90.00
#
_symmetry.space_group_name_H-M   'P 1'
#
loop_
_entity.id
_entity.type
_entity.pdbx_description
1 polymer ?
#
loop_
_entity_poly.entity_id
_entity_poly.type
_entity_poly.pdbx_seq_one_letter_code
_entity_poly.pdbx_strand_id
1 'polypeptide(L)'
;MKRSTLLTSALALALAAGSAMAATDDLDIRRLNSSLDQLSSDPVLGNYAQAEQARAREAISQMAQFRPKDKEHGHLLYVAERRVDIAKAMAQYQDAQAKSAQLDREHDAILLEASRLDAEMARRQLEQQRAQNQMIQEEAARLQQQGVDYAQALEQAKAEGDKAKQVAAAQAKVANAAKKQAALAEAAARAMRDMNSSDGGAPASTPAPKKSKKTDGN
;
A
#
# COMPACT_ATOMS: atom_id res chain seq x y z
N MET A 1 -20.68 54.55 92.11
CA MET A 1 -19.51 54.41 91.19
C MET A 1 -19.36 52.99 90.64
N LYS A 2 -18.80 52.00 91.37
CA LYS A 2 -18.40 50.67 90.81
C LYS A 2 -19.40 49.94 89.88
N ARG A 3 -20.72 50.08 90.07
CA ARG A 3 -21.75 49.48 89.18
C ARG A 3 -21.78 50.09 87.77
N SER A 4 -21.39 51.35 87.59
CA SER A 4 -21.42 52.02 86.28
C SER A 4 -20.34 51.50 85.33
N THR A 5 -19.15 51.19 85.86
CA THR A 5 -17.99 50.72 85.11
C THR A 5 -18.18 49.31 84.53
N LEU A 6 -19.03 48.49 85.17
CA LEU A 6 -19.42 47.17 84.66
C LEU A 6 -20.39 47.28 83.46
N LEU A 7 -21.34 48.22 83.52
CA LEU A 7 -22.30 48.46 82.43
C LEU A 7 -21.62 49.01 81.17
N THR A 8 -20.65 49.91 81.30
CA THR A 8 -19.90 50.43 80.13
C THR A 8 -19.01 49.37 79.49
N SER A 9 -18.38 48.50 80.29
CA SER A 9 -17.56 47.39 79.78
C SER A 9 -18.40 46.36 79.01
N ALA A 10 -19.55 45.96 79.54
CA ALA A 10 -20.47 45.04 78.88
C ALA A 10 -21.00 45.60 77.53
N LEU A 11 -21.33 46.89 77.49
CA LEU A 11 -21.79 47.55 76.26
C LEU A 11 -20.70 47.61 75.17
N ALA A 12 -19.46 47.91 75.54
CA ALA A 12 -18.33 47.94 74.61
C ALA A 12 -18.07 46.56 73.98
N LEU A 13 -18.14 45.48 74.78
CA LEU A 13 -17.95 44.12 74.30
C LEU A 13 -19.08 43.66 73.35
N ALA A 14 -20.32 44.08 73.62
CA ALA A 14 -21.46 43.80 72.75
C ALA A 14 -21.36 44.49 71.38
N LEU A 15 -20.84 45.72 71.32
CA LEU A 15 -20.59 46.42 70.04
C LEU A 15 -19.49 45.74 69.21
N ALA A 16 -18.41 45.28 69.86
CA ALA A 16 -17.28 44.63 69.18
C ALA A 16 -17.67 43.28 68.52
N ALA A 17 -18.60 42.52 69.13
CA ALA A 17 -19.09 41.28 68.55
C ALA A 17 -19.95 41.51 67.28
N GLY A 18 -20.70 42.61 67.22
CA GLY A 18 -21.59 42.92 66.10
C GLY A 18 -20.85 43.31 64.81
N SER A 19 -19.72 44.01 64.91
CA SER A 19 -18.93 44.44 63.75
C SER A 19 -18.14 43.30 63.11
N ALA A 20 -17.65 42.34 63.90
CA ALA A 20 -16.91 41.18 63.39
C ALA A 20 -17.75 40.34 62.42
N MET A 21 -19.01 40.04 62.77
CA MET A 21 -19.90 39.23 61.93
C MET A 21 -20.32 39.94 60.65
N ALA A 22 -20.55 41.26 60.69
CA ALA A 22 -20.88 42.05 59.51
C ALA A 22 -19.72 42.10 58.49
N ALA A 23 -18.46 42.06 58.96
CA ALA A 23 -17.29 41.98 58.09
C ALA A 23 -17.11 40.61 57.40
N THR A 24 -17.65 39.53 57.98
CA THR A 24 -17.59 38.17 57.39
C THR A 24 -18.56 38.03 56.20
N ASP A 25 -19.77 38.56 56.33
CA ASP A 25 -20.81 38.51 55.28
C ASP A 25 -20.32 39.10 53.95
N ASP A 26 -19.82 40.33 54.04
CA ASP A 26 -19.21 41.11 52.96
C ASP A 26 -17.92 40.44 52.42
N LEU A 27 -17.22 39.62 53.22
CA LEU A 27 -16.08 38.83 52.74
C LEU A 27 -16.52 37.66 51.85
N ASP A 28 -17.50 36.85 52.29
CA ASP A 28 -17.96 35.68 51.53
C ASP A 28 -18.72 36.08 50.26
N ILE A 29 -19.57 37.11 50.32
CA ILE A 29 -20.24 37.68 49.13
C ILE A 29 -19.21 38.16 48.10
N ARG A 30 -18.16 38.89 48.52
CA ARG A 30 -17.10 39.34 47.59
C ARG A 30 -16.24 38.19 47.07
N ARG A 31 -15.94 37.18 47.90
CA ARG A 31 -15.20 35.96 47.51
C ARG A 31 -15.94 35.20 46.40
N LEU A 32 -17.24 34.98 46.57
CA LEU A 32 -18.06 34.26 45.59
C LEU A 32 -18.26 35.05 44.29
N ASN A 33 -18.56 36.35 44.36
CA ASN A 33 -18.64 37.20 43.17
C ASN A 33 -17.29 37.25 42.43
N SER A 34 -16.18 37.56 43.10
CA SER A 34 -14.84 37.59 42.49
C SER A 34 -14.48 36.26 41.81
N SER A 35 -14.79 35.13 42.46
CA SER A 35 -14.59 33.78 41.92
C SER A 35 -15.43 33.48 40.66
N LEU A 36 -16.57 34.13 40.50
CA LEU A 36 -17.50 33.97 39.37
C LEU A 36 -17.25 34.99 38.26
N ASP A 37 -16.85 36.21 38.63
CA ASP A 37 -16.41 37.24 37.70
C ASP A 37 -15.10 36.83 37.03
N GLN A 38 -14.14 36.26 37.78
CA GLN A 38 -12.95 35.59 37.24
C GLN A 38 -13.32 34.57 36.16
N LEU A 39 -14.25 33.65 36.46
CA LEU A 39 -14.73 32.67 35.47
C LEU A 39 -15.30 33.36 34.23
N SER A 40 -16.19 34.34 34.40
CA SER A 40 -16.83 35.05 33.28
C SER A 40 -15.86 35.91 32.45
N SER A 41 -14.73 36.33 33.05
CA SER A 41 -13.67 37.11 32.39
C SER A 41 -12.60 36.26 31.72
N ASP A 42 -12.61 34.94 31.96
CA ASP A 42 -11.64 34.01 31.35
C ASP A 42 -11.89 33.92 29.83
N PRO A 43 -10.88 34.17 28.98
CA PRO A 43 -11.06 34.20 27.52
C PRO A 43 -11.39 32.84 26.91
N VAL A 44 -11.16 31.74 27.63
CA VAL A 44 -11.49 30.37 27.23
C VAL A 44 -12.80 29.91 27.90
N LEU A 45 -12.89 30.06 29.23
CA LEU A 45 -13.98 29.49 30.03
C LEU A 45 -15.20 30.42 30.17
N GLY A 46 -15.03 31.74 30.05
CA GLY A 46 -16.07 32.72 30.36
C GLY A 46 -17.29 32.67 29.45
N ASN A 47 -17.13 32.13 28.23
CA ASN A 47 -18.22 31.89 27.29
C ASN A 47 -19.02 30.61 27.60
N TYR A 48 -18.45 29.65 28.33
CA TYR A 48 -19.12 28.38 28.65
C TYR A 48 -20.02 28.44 29.89
N ALA A 49 -20.94 27.48 30.00
CA ALA A 49 -21.82 27.27 31.15
C ALA A 49 -22.67 28.48 31.60
N GLN A 50 -23.02 29.41 30.67
CA GLN A 50 -23.80 30.63 30.95
C GLN A 50 -25.01 30.43 31.88
N ALA A 51 -25.77 29.34 31.68
CA ALA A 51 -26.94 29.03 32.50
C ALA A 51 -26.59 28.73 33.98
N GLU A 52 -25.46 28.06 34.24
CA GLU A 52 -24.99 27.83 35.62
C GLU A 52 -24.26 29.05 36.18
N GLN A 53 -23.56 29.85 35.35
CA GLN A 53 -23.06 31.15 35.79
C GLN A 53 -24.21 32.07 36.26
N ALA A 54 -25.31 32.12 35.53
CA ALA A 54 -26.51 32.87 35.91
C ALA A 54 -27.12 32.33 37.22
N ARG A 55 -27.28 31.00 37.36
CA ARG A 55 -27.76 30.35 38.60
C ARG A 55 -26.84 30.59 39.80
N ALA A 56 -25.53 30.74 39.58
CA ALA A 56 -24.58 31.11 40.61
C ALA A 56 -24.72 32.59 41.03
N ARG A 57 -24.84 33.52 40.08
CA ARG A 57 -25.16 34.94 40.39
C ARG A 57 -26.47 35.06 41.16
N GLU A 58 -27.49 34.30 40.75
CA GLU A 58 -28.79 34.25 41.44
C GLU A 58 -28.64 33.75 42.89
N ALA A 59 -27.99 32.60 43.11
CA ALA A 59 -27.80 32.05 44.46
C ALA A 59 -27.02 32.98 45.40
N ILE A 60 -25.99 33.67 44.88
CA ILE A 60 -25.27 34.71 45.64
C ILE A 60 -26.20 35.89 45.98
N SER A 61 -27.04 36.34 45.05
CA SER A 61 -28.02 37.42 45.30
C SER A 61 -29.17 37.03 46.24
N GLN A 62 -29.50 35.74 46.34
CA GLN A 62 -30.43 35.21 47.33
C GLN A 62 -29.78 35.18 48.72
N MET A 63 -28.55 34.66 48.82
CA MET A 63 -27.78 34.64 50.07
C MET A 63 -27.62 36.04 50.68
N ALA A 64 -27.29 37.04 49.86
CA ALA A 64 -27.06 38.43 50.29
C ALA A 64 -28.30 39.17 50.84
N GLN A 65 -29.48 38.54 50.85
CA GLN A 65 -30.69 39.07 51.49
C GLN A 65 -30.79 38.69 52.99
N PHE A 66 -30.00 37.72 53.42
CA PHE A 66 -29.95 37.20 54.79
C PHE A 66 -28.63 37.61 55.45
N ARG A 67 -28.62 37.70 56.78
CA ARG A 67 -27.45 38.14 57.58
C ARG A 67 -26.82 36.92 58.27
N PRO A 68 -25.53 36.91 58.66
CA PRO A 68 -24.86 35.71 59.20
C PRO A 68 -25.41 35.17 60.53
N LYS A 69 -26.33 35.90 61.16
CA LYS A 69 -27.04 35.52 62.38
C LYS A 69 -28.42 34.88 62.12
N ASP A 70 -28.89 34.92 60.88
CA ASP A 70 -30.17 34.37 60.44
C ASP A 70 -29.94 32.90 60.07
N LYS A 71 -30.88 32.01 60.43
CA LYS A 71 -30.64 30.54 60.41
C LYS A 71 -30.42 29.99 59.00
N GLU A 72 -31.00 30.68 58.02
CA GLU A 72 -31.02 30.36 56.61
C GLU A 72 -29.68 30.69 55.92
N HIS A 73 -28.89 31.63 56.47
CA HIS A 73 -27.66 32.14 55.85
C HIS A 73 -26.64 31.05 55.55
N GLY A 74 -26.30 30.21 56.53
CA GLY A 74 -25.34 29.12 56.35
C GLY A 74 -25.78 28.05 55.34
N HIS A 75 -27.09 27.87 55.14
CA HIS A 75 -27.62 27.00 54.08
C HIS A 75 -27.48 27.66 52.70
N LEU A 76 -27.84 28.95 52.59
CA LEU A 76 -27.74 29.70 51.34
C LEU A 76 -26.28 29.89 50.90
N LEU A 77 -25.34 30.05 51.84
CA LEU A 77 -23.90 30.05 51.59
C LEU A 77 -23.44 28.74 50.97
N TYR A 78 -23.82 27.60 51.54
CA TYR A 78 -23.53 26.29 50.95
C TYR A 78 -24.12 26.15 49.54
N VAL A 79 -25.36 26.59 49.31
CA VAL A 79 -25.98 26.56 47.97
C VAL A 79 -25.24 27.46 46.97
N ALA A 80 -24.83 28.66 47.37
CA ALA A 80 -24.08 29.60 46.54
C ALA A 80 -22.68 29.07 46.21
N GLU A 81 -21.94 28.52 47.18
CA GLU A 81 -20.66 27.82 46.95
C GLU A 81 -20.83 26.69 45.94
N ARG A 82 -21.80 25.78 46.15
CA ARG A 82 -22.03 24.65 45.24
C ARG A 82 -22.41 25.11 43.83
N ARG A 83 -23.15 26.23 43.66
CA ARG A 83 -23.47 26.78 42.34
C ARG A 83 -22.25 27.36 41.63
N VAL A 84 -21.36 28.06 42.34
CA VAL A 84 -20.09 28.57 41.77
C VAL A 84 -19.18 27.40 41.35
N ASP A 85 -19.09 26.35 42.16
CA ASP A 85 -18.34 25.13 41.83
C ASP A 85 -18.91 24.43 40.58
N ILE A 86 -20.25 24.28 40.50
CA ILE A 86 -20.95 23.71 39.33
C ILE A 86 -20.70 24.54 38.07
N ALA A 87 -20.76 25.88 38.15
CA ALA A 87 -20.51 26.75 37.01
C ALA A 87 -19.09 26.57 36.44
N LYS A 88 -18.08 26.47 37.31
CA LYS A 88 -16.69 26.19 36.91
C LYS A 88 -16.52 24.80 36.29
N ALA A 89 -17.05 23.76 36.95
CA ALA A 89 -16.95 22.38 36.46
C ALA A 89 -17.65 22.21 35.10
N MET A 90 -18.82 22.82 34.91
CA MET A 90 -19.54 22.79 33.63
C MET A 90 -18.83 23.59 32.53
N ALA A 91 -18.15 24.70 32.86
CA ALA A 91 -17.35 25.44 31.89
C ALA A 91 -16.15 24.62 31.41
N GLN A 92 -15.42 23.99 32.34
CA GLN A 92 -14.31 23.09 32.04
C GLN A 92 -14.75 21.85 31.24
N TYR A 93 -15.92 21.29 31.56
CA TYR A 93 -16.50 20.17 30.81
C TYR A 93 -16.83 20.54 29.36
N GLN A 94 -17.42 21.72 29.12
CA GLN A 94 -17.76 22.19 27.77
C GLN A 94 -16.51 22.52 26.94
N ASP A 95 -15.48 23.12 27.54
CA ASP A 95 -14.17 23.32 26.91
C ASP A 95 -13.50 21.99 26.53
N ALA A 96 -13.47 21.01 27.44
CA ALA A 96 -12.93 19.68 27.16
C ALA A 96 -13.72 18.93 26.07
N GLN A 97 -15.05 19.05 26.06
CA GLN A 97 -15.91 18.47 25.03
C GLN A 97 -15.67 19.11 23.65
N ALA A 98 -15.52 20.44 23.59
CA ALA A 98 -15.21 21.15 22.35
C ALA A 98 -13.83 20.74 21.78
N LYS A 99 -12.84 20.56 22.65
CA LYS A 99 -11.49 20.07 22.31
C LYS A 99 -11.49 18.62 21.84
N SER A 100 -12.22 17.71 22.50
CA SER A 100 -12.41 16.34 22.01
C SER A 100 -12.99 16.34 20.61
N ALA A 101 -14.13 17.01 20.41
CA ALA A 101 -14.80 17.06 19.12
C ALA A 101 -13.93 17.71 18.01
N GLN A 102 -12.96 18.56 18.35
CA GLN A 102 -11.94 19.04 17.40
C GLN A 102 -10.94 17.94 17.04
N LEU A 103 -10.34 17.29 18.03
CA LEU A 103 -9.38 16.19 17.82
C LEU A 103 -10.01 15.02 17.06
N ASP A 104 -11.28 14.71 17.31
CA ASP A 104 -12.04 13.68 16.58
C ASP A 104 -12.13 14.02 15.07
N ARG A 105 -12.42 15.28 14.73
CA ARG A 105 -12.45 15.75 13.33
C ARG A 105 -11.08 15.78 12.66
N GLU A 106 -10.03 16.12 13.43
CA GLU A 106 -8.64 16.10 12.94
C GLU A 106 -8.18 14.65 12.69
N HIS A 107 -8.57 13.71 13.56
CA HIS A 107 -8.31 12.28 13.39
C HIS A 107 -9.01 11.71 12.15
N ASP A 108 -10.32 11.98 11.97
CA ASP A 108 -11.09 11.57 10.79
C ASP A 108 -10.48 12.12 9.49
N ALA A 109 -10.00 13.36 9.49
CA ALA A 109 -9.33 13.97 8.35
C ALA A 109 -8.00 13.25 8.00
N ILE A 110 -7.18 12.92 9.00
CA ILE A 110 -5.93 12.19 8.83
C ILE A 110 -6.19 10.76 8.31
N LEU A 111 -7.19 10.05 8.84
CA LEU A 111 -7.58 8.73 8.36
C LEU A 111 -8.07 8.76 6.90
N LEU A 112 -8.83 9.79 6.53
CA LEU A 112 -9.31 9.97 5.16
C LEU A 112 -8.16 10.31 4.19
N GLU A 113 -7.16 11.08 4.61
CA GLU A 113 -5.96 11.36 3.81
C GLU A 113 -5.08 10.11 3.65
N ALA A 114 -4.81 9.38 4.72
CA ALA A 114 -4.07 8.11 4.67
C ALA A 114 -4.75 7.10 3.72
N SER A 115 -6.07 6.93 3.85
CA SER A 115 -6.87 6.05 2.97
C SER A 115 -6.81 6.44 1.49
N ARG A 116 -6.71 7.74 1.18
CA ARG A 116 -6.50 8.23 -0.21
C ARG A 116 -5.10 7.89 -0.72
N LEU A 117 -4.07 8.10 0.10
CA LEU A 117 -2.68 7.78 -0.25
C LEU A 117 -2.51 6.27 -0.49
N ASP A 118 -3.08 5.43 0.36
CA ASP A 118 -3.08 3.97 0.19
C ASP A 118 -3.83 3.55 -1.08
N ALA A 119 -4.99 4.15 -1.36
CA ALA A 119 -5.75 3.89 -2.58
C ALA A 119 -5.01 4.33 -3.86
N GLU A 120 -4.24 5.42 -3.82
CA GLU A 120 -3.35 5.81 -4.91
C GLU A 120 -2.17 4.85 -5.08
N MET A 121 -1.52 4.44 -3.99
CA MET A 121 -0.40 3.50 -4.04
C MET A 121 -0.84 2.13 -4.57
N ALA A 122 -2.02 1.63 -4.15
CA ALA A 122 -2.61 0.40 -4.68
C ALA A 122 -2.92 0.50 -6.19
N ARG A 123 -3.42 1.65 -6.68
CA ARG A 123 -3.62 1.89 -8.13
C ARG A 123 -2.30 1.84 -8.90
N ARG A 124 -1.28 2.57 -8.43
CA ARG A 124 0.05 2.61 -9.06
C ARG A 124 0.70 1.22 -9.12
N GLN A 125 0.56 0.41 -8.05
CA GLN A 125 1.03 -0.98 -8.01
C GLN A 125 0.26 -1.87 -9.01
N LEU A 126 -1.07 -1.75 -9.08
CA LEU A 126 -1.90 -2.49 -10.04
C LEU A 126 -1.59 -2.11 -11.51
N GLU A 127 -1.30 -0.84 -11.78
CA GLU A 127 -0.87 -0.35 -13.09
C GLU A 127 0.50 -0.90 -13.49
N GLN A 128 1.47 -0.89 -12.57
CA GLN A 128 2.78 -1.53 -12.78
C GLN A 128 2.65 -3.04 -13.05
N GLN A 129 1.82 -3.73 -12.27
CA GLN A 129 1.56 -5.16 -12.45
C GLN A 129 0.90 -5.46 -13.81
N ARG A 130 -0.05 -4.62 -14.25
CA ARG A 130 -0.68 -4.73 -15.59
C ARG A 130 0.33 -4.53 -16.71
N ALA A 131 1.15 -3.48 -16.65
CA ALA A 131 2.20 -3.23 -17.64
C ALA A 131 3.20 -4.40 -17.73
N GLN A 132 3.62 -4.95 -16.58
CA GLN A 132 4.51 -6.11 -16.56
C GLN A 132 3.86 -7.37 -17.16
N ASN A 133 2.57 -7.61 -16.91
CA ASN A 133 1.82 -8.71 -17.54
C ASN A 133 1.63 -8.51 -19.05
N GLN A 134 1.50 -7.27 -19.53
CA GLN A 134 1.44 -6.95 -20.97
C GLN A 134 2.77 -7.28 -21.66
N MET A 135 3.89 -6.80 -21.10
CA MET A 135 5.24 -7.13 -21.60
C MET A 135 5.49 -8.64 -21.70
N ILE A 136 5.06 -9.42 -20.70
CA ILE A 136 5.19 -10.89 -20.70
C ILE A 136 4.33 -11.54 -21.80
N GLN A 137 3.11 -11.03 -22.04
CA GLN A 137 2.23 -11.52 -23.12
C GLN A 137 2.80 -11.18 -24.51
N GLU A 138 3.35 -9.98 -24.70
CA GLU A 138 3.99 -9.57 -25.95
C GLU A 138 5.26 -10.39 -26.24
N GLU A 139 6.09 -10.64 -25.22
CA GLU A 139 7.27 -11.51 -25.38
C GLU A 139 6.87 -12.97 -25.67
N ALA A 140 5.87 -13.52 -24.96
CA ALA A 140 5.36 -14.86 -25.23
C ALA A 140 4.79 -14.99 -26.66
N ALA A 141 4.04 -13.99 -27.13
CA ALA A 141 3.55 -13.94 -28.50
C ALA A 141 4.69 -13.86 -29.53
N ARG A 142 5.74 -13.07 -29.26
CA ARG A 142 6.94 -12.99 -30.13
C ARG A 142 7.69 -14.31 -30.19
N LEU A 143 7.87 -15.00 -29.06
CA LEU A 143 8.49 -16.34 -29.04
C LEU A 143 7.63 -17.37 -29.79
N GLN A 144 6.29 -17.29 -29.67
CA GLN A 144 5.38 -18.16 -30.40
C GLN A 144 5.45 -17.93 -31.93
N GLN A 145 5.51 -16.67 -32.38
CA GLN A 145 5.74 -16.33 -33.79
C GLN A 145 7.06 -16.90 -34.31
N GLN A 146 8.17 -16.65 -33.59
CA GLN A 146 9.48 -17.21 -33.94
C GLN A 146 9.46 -18.75 -34.02
N GLY A 147 8.75 -19.42 -33.09
CA GLY A 147 8.57 -20.88 -33.13
C GLY A 147 7.82 -21.38 -34.37
N VAL A 148 6.82 -20.64 -34.83
CA VAL A 148 6.10 -20.92 -36.09
C VAL A 148 7.00 -20.69 -37.31
N ASP A 149 7.75 -19.58 -37.34
CA ASP A 149 8.68 -19.27 -38.44
C ASP A 149 9.78 -20.32 -38.57
N TYR A 150 10.37 -20.76 -37.45
CA TYR A 150 11.35 -21.86 -37.43
C TYR A 150 10.75 -23.19 -37.90
N ALA A 151 9.49 -23.49 -37.55
CA ALA A 151 8.82 -24.69 -38.01
C ALA A 151 8.60 -24.67 -39.53
N GLN A 152 8.14 -23.54 -40.08
CA GLN A 152 7.97 -23.36 -41.53
C GLN A 152 9.30 -23.45 -42.28
N ALA A 153 10.36 -22.79 -41.78
CA ALA A 153 11.69 -22.86 -42.38
C ALA A 153 12.25 -24.30 -42.38
N LEU A 154 12.03 -25.06 -41.31
CA LEU A 154 12.41 -26.47 -41.23
C LEU A 154 11.61 -27.37 -42.19
N GLU A 155 10.33 -27.08 -42.41
CA GLU A 155 9.50 -27.80 -43.39
C GLU A 155 9.92 -27.49 -44.84
N GLN A 156 10.20 -26.22 -45.15
CA GLN A 156 10.76 -25.82 -46.45
C GLN A 156 12.10 -26.52 -46.73
N ALA A 157 13.04 -26.50 -45.76
CA ALA A 157 14.33 -27.15 -45.89
C ALA A 157 14.23 -28.68 -46.07
N LYS A 158 13.24 -29.34 -45.42
CA LYS A 158 12.94 -30.76 -45.67
C LYS A 158 12.43 -30.98 -47.09
N ALA A 159 11.46 -30.18 -47.54
CA ALA A 159 10.89 -30.28 -48.88
C ALA A 159 11.93 -30.04 -50.00
N GLU A 160 12.87 -29.11 -49.79
CA GLU A 160 14.02 -28.90 -50.69
C GLU A 160 15.01 -30.07 -50.66
N GLY A 161 15.35 -30.57 -49.47
CA GLY A 161 16.18 -31.77 -49.32
C GLY A 161 15.58 -33.00 -50.01
N ASP A 162 14.27 -33.19 -49.96
CA ASP A 162 13.58 -34.29 -50.64
C ASP A 162 13.46 -34.09 -52.16
N LYS A 163 13.26 -32.86 -52.64
CA LYS A 163 13.40 -32.54 -54.08
C LYS A 163 14.81 -32.85 -54.57
N ALA A 164 15.84 -32.47 -53.82
CA ALA A 164 17.24 -32.75 -54.17
C ALA A 164 17.53 -34.25 -54.23
N LYS A 165 17.03 -35.05 -53.26
CA LYS A 165 17.10 -36.53 -53.31
C LYS A 165 16.41 -37.10 -54.55
N GLN A 166 15.23 -36.59 -54.93
CA GLN A 166 14.51 -37.03 -56.12
C GLN A 166 15.28 -36.73 -57.42
N VAL A 167 15.86 -35.53 -57.55
CA VAL A 167 16.69 -35.16 -58.70
C VAL A 167 17.96 -36.03 -58.77
N ALA A 168 18.66 -36.23 -57.65
CA ALA A 168 19.83 -37.10 -57.59
C ALA A 168 19.49 -38.56 -57.96
N ALA A 169 18.35 -39.08 -57.49
CA ALA A 169 17.86 -40.42 -57.84
C ALA A 169 17.48 -40.54 -59.33
N ALA A 170 16.92 -39.48 -59.93
CA ALA A 170 16.64 -39.43 -61.37
C ALA A 170 17.94 -39.40 -62.20
N GLN A 171 18.90 -38.55 -61.84
CA GLN A 171 20.22 -38.49 -62.47
C GLN A 171 20.97 -39.84 -62.37
N ALA A 172 20.93 -40.49 -61.20
CA ALA A 172 21.51 -41.82 -61.01
C ALA A 172 20.85 -42.90 -61.91
N LYS A 173 19.53 -42.85 -62.11
CA LYS A 173 18.82 -43.72 -63.06
C LYS A 173 19.29 -43.48 -64.49
N VAL A 174 19.40 -42.22 -64.92
CA VAL A 174 19.89 -41.84 -66.27
C VAL A 174 21.33 -42.30 -66.48
N ALA A 175 22.24 -42.03 -65.53
CA ALA A 175 23.63 -42.47 -65.59
C ALA A 175 23.76 -44.00 -65.67
N ASN A 176 22.93 -44.74 -64.93
CA ASN A 176 22.91 -46.21 -65.00
C ASN A 176 22.30 -46.73 -66.30
N ALA A 177 21.32 -46.04 -66.90
CA ALA A 177 20.80 -46.37 -68.23
C ALA A 177 21.85 -46.14 -69.32
N ALA A 178 22.55 -45.00 -69.28
CA ALA A 178 23.64 -44.68 -70.20
C ALA A 178 24.80 -45.70 -70.09
N LYS A 179 25.19 -46.10 -68.87
CA LYS A 179 26.17 -47.20 -68.66
C LYS A 179 25.72 -48.53 -69.26
N LYS A 180 24.44 -48.89 -69.15
CA LYS A 180 23.88 -50.10 -69.78
C LYS A 180 23.88 -50.00 -71.30
N GLN A 181 23.51 -48.86 -71.87
CA GLN A 181 23.56 -48.62 -73.31
C GLN A 181 24.99 -48.67 -73.85
N ALA A 182 25.97 -48.08 -73.15
CA ALA A 182 27.38 -48.16 -73.51
C ALA A 182 27.90 -49.61 -73.45
N ALA A 183 27.57 -50.37 -72.41
CA ALA A 183 27.96 -51.78 -72.30
C ALA A 183 27.31 -52.67 -73.38
N LEU A 184 26.05 -52.40 -73.76
CA LEU A 184 25.38 -53.08 -74.87
C LEU A 184 25.97 -52.69 -76.23
N ALA A 185 26.33 -51.43 -76.44
CA ALA A 185 27.01 -50.96 -77.65
C ALA A 185 28.43 -51.54 -77.76
N GLU A 186 29.15 -51.68 -76.64
CA GLU A 186 30.45 -52.35 -76.61
C GLU A 186 30.31 -53.85 -76.87
N ALA A 187 29.30 -54.52 -76.29
CA ALA A 187 29.01 -55.93 -76.58
C ALA A 187 28.64 -56.15 -78.05
N ALA A 188 27.86 -55.24 -78.65
CA ALA A 188 27.54 -55.27 -80.08
C ALA A 188 28.77 -55.00 -80.95
N ALA A 189 29.63 -54.05 -80.58
CA ALA A 189 30.88 -53.76 -81.29
C ALA A 189 31.89 -54.92 -81.20
N ARG A 190 31.93 -55.63 -80.05
CA ARG A 190 32.68 -56.88 -79.88
C ARG A 190 32.09 -57.98 -80.78
N ALA A 191 30.78 -58.22 -80.74
CA ALA A 191 30.14 -59.22 -81.63
C ALA A 191 30.34 -58.93 -83.13
N MET A 192 30.29 -57.65 -83.54
CA MET A 192 30.61 -57.21 -84.90
C MET A 192 32.09 -57.44 -85.24
N ARG A 193 33.01 -57.18 -84.30
CA ARG A 193 34.43 -57.53 -84.46
C ARG A 193 34.63 -59.03 -84.57
N ASP A 194 33.94 -59.84 -83.78
CA ASP A 194 34.07 -61.30 -83.76
C ASP A 194 33.52 -61.91 -85.06
N MET A 195 32.39 -61.39 -85.58
CA MET A 195 31.92 -61.68 -86.95
C MET A 195 32.93 -61.26 -88.03
N ASN A 196 33.67 -60.16 -87.83
CA ASN A 196 34.74 -59.71 -88.74
C ASN A 196 36.10 -60.39 -88.43
N SER A 197 36.15 -61.33 -87.48
CA SER A 197 37.35 -62.09 -87.08
C SER A 197 37.17 -63.60 -87.25
N SER A 198 36.10 -64.03 -87.93
CA SER A 198 35.80 -65.45 -88.18
C SER A 198 36.56 -66.02 -89.40
N ASP A 199 37.78 -65.57 -89.64
CA ASP A 199 38.73 -66.14 -90.60
C ASP A 199 40.17 -65.98 -90.07
N GLY A 200 40.98 -67.04 -90.14
CA GLY A 200 42.36 -67.07 -89.61
C GLY A 200 42.51 -67.36 -88.11
N GLY A 201 42.56 -68.64 -87.73
CA GLY A 201 42.77 -69.10 -86.34
C GLY A 201 44.24 -69.20 -85.87
N ALA A 202 44.42 -69.29 -84.55
CA ALA A 202 45.67 -69.61 -83.82
C ALA A 202 45.81 -71.16 -83.65
N PRO A 203 46.62 -71.78 -82.73
CA PRO A 203 47.64 -71.29 -81.77
C PRO A 203 48.93 -72.17 -81.83
N ALA A 204 49.82 -72.44 -80.84
CA ALA A 204 50.20 -71.94 -79.50
C ALA A 204 51.60 -72.53 -79.13
N SER A 205 52.40 -71.85 -78.28
CA SER A 205 53.30 -72.55 -77.32
C SER A 205 53.82 -71.68 -76.15
N THR A 206 53.46 -72.10 -74.94
CA THR A 206 54.08 -71.78 -73.62
C THR A 206 54.93 -73.00 -73.16
N PRO A 207 55.66 -73.06 -72.00
CA PRO A 207 55.57 -72.22 -70.78
C PRO A 207 56.87 -71.91 -69.95
N ALA A 208 56.79 -70.87 -69.09
CA ALA A 208 57.15 -70.72 -67.64
C ALA A 208 58.41 -71.42 -67.00
N PRO A 209 58.75 -71.28 -65.66
CA PRO A 209 58.18 -70.46 -64.57
C PRO A 209 59.19 -69.78 -63.55
N LYS A 210 58.66 -69.12 -62.50
CA LYS A 210 59.29 -68.67 -61.21
C LYS A 210 60.22 -67.43 -61.30
N LYS A 211 60.26 -66.49 -60.32
CA LYS A 211 60.18 -66.58 -58.84
C LYS A 211 59.41 -65.42 -58.16
N SER A 212 59.21 -65.54 -56.84
CA SER A 212 58.53 -64.58 -55.95
C SER A 212 59.46 -63.86 -54.94
N LYS A 213 59.06 -62.65 -54.50
CA LYS A 213 59.44 -61.98 -53.24
C LYS A 213 58.40 -60.85 -52.97
N LYS A 214 57.69 -60.79 -51.82
CA LYS A 214 58.05 -60.22 -50.48
C LYS A 214 58.24 -58.68 -50.56
N THR A 215 57.70 -57.80 -49.68
CA THR A 215 56.78 -57.90 -48.50
C THR A 215 56.38 -56.48 -48.02
N ASP A 216 55.38 -56.39 -47.13
CA ASP A 216 55.17 -55.44 -45.99
C ASP A 216 55.59 -53.95 -46.09
N GLY A 217 54.74 -53.01 -45.60
CA GLY A 217 55.18 -51.61 -45.46
C GLY A 217 54.18 -50.53 -45.02
N ASN A 218 53.38 -50.75 -43.97
CA ASN A 218 52.60 -49.73 -43.22
C ASN A 218 51.70 -48.78 -44.05
#